data_AF-G3AQX0-F1
#
_entry.id   AF-G3AQX0-F1
#
_cell.length_a   1.000
_cell.length_b   1.000
_cell.length_c   1.000
_cell.angle_alpha   90.00
_cell.angle_beta   90.00
_cell.angle_gamma   90.00
#
_symmetry.space_group_name_H-M   'P 1'
#
loop_
_entity.id
_entity.type
_entity.pdbx_description
1 polymer ?
#
loop_
_entity_poly.entity_id
_entity_poly.type
_entity_poly.pdbx_seq_one_letter_code
_entity_poly.pdbx_strand_id
1 'polypeptide(L)'
;MSDQPLPQEQVAQDTQDSLTSVPIDDTASEQPNNVSSSDLPPPLPPRKDSPHIIQPLSFTLSDGISKISAVRQVEIYSSPQFHETSDLFVNNTLGNDTIRAKIDVLKGESDNEDIQYWVGIVEDYSNQFLKGNEGIDQVEQKVISGIPNEVRYLVYLKTLQVRYKLSSKETFSSLLNKARHANGSYEYIDKSTQDSNAKDLLIILDYLVNEVGSKAEHTRVNLTKFVINSSAVINQIQEFSPEERLYVLLKLNKLYQNLIKEEFFYKVNRTLEDELTDVFKHITLQGINLNSTYKEIIGNFFNKYFEDFSINLKILDFVIFEGFDFILRLIVWAVSCNKEKILQIDGDELLEFINSKELFSGPVNFQDILNIQPEIIKYENEFHLIHANSFNSNRNELTNLREVNDDLMIKVNELKQKIDTLQTTHQEIMNQSKEYKEQLSTAQQVNEKLTQEKQELNQKYEELTMKENLQNTIKANKEFYQRNNELQQQVDEVREKIEEMKVKLSKVSPVPVEGQ
;
A
#
# COMPACT_ATOMS: atom_id res chain seq x y z
N MET A 1 0.58 19.34 -49.93
CA MET A 1 1.17 20.67 -50.16
C MET A 1 1.15 21.36 -48.81
N SER A 2 2.22 21.47 -48.04
CA SER A 2 3.64 21.49 -48.40
C SER A 2 4.49 20.93 -47.25
N ASP A 3 5.63 20.37 -47.63
CA ASP A 3 6.64 19.68 -46.83
C ASP A 3 7.40 20.57 -45.83
N GLN A 4 8.06 19.87 -44.88
CA GLN A 4 9.28 20.19 -44.10
C GLN A 4 9.11 20.39 -42.56
N PRO A 5 10.13 20.04 -41.73
CA PRO A 5 10.42 18.67 -41.30
C PRO A 5 10.73 18.56 -39.78
N LEU A 6 10.98 17.33 -39.30
CA LEU A 6 11.47 17.03 -37.95
C LEU A 6 12.84 17.68 -37.62
N PRO A 7 13.12 18.03 -36.36
CA PRO A 7 14.48 18.34 -35.90
C PRO A 7 15.27 17.07 -35.56
N GLN A 8 16.51 17.08 -36.00
CA GLN A 8 17.53 16.03 -35.85
C GLN A 8 18.10 15.96 -34.43
N GLU A 9 18.43 14.73 -34.02
CA GLU A 9 19.26 14.37 -32.88
C GLU A 9 20.61 15.09 -32.90
N GLN A 10 20.98 15.70 -31.78
CA GLN A 10 22.36 16.08 -31.49
C GLN A 10 23.02 14.98 -30.66
N VAL A 11 24.03 14.38 -31.29
CA VAL A 11 25.04 13.48 -30.73
C VAL A 11 25.87 14.26 -29.70
N ALA A 12 25.87 13.78 -28.45
CA ALA A 12 26.83 14.20 -27.43
C ALA A 12 27.84 13.05 -27.18
N GLN A 13 29.10 13.44 -27.13
CA GLN A 13 30.30 12.64 -27.26
C GLN A 13 30.67 11.85 -25.99
N ASP A 14 31.44 10.80 -26.25
CA ASP A 14 32.15 9.91 -25.32
C ASP A 14 32.83 10.60 -24.13
N THR A 15 32.66 10.01 -22.95
CA THR A 15 33.65 10.09 -21.86
C THR A 15 33.98 8.68 -21.39
N GLN A 16 35.07 8.13 -21.93
CA GLN A 16 35.75 6.95 -21.41
C GLN A 16 36.64 7.38 -20.23
N ASP A 17 36.28 7.01 -19.00
CA ASP A 17 37.19 7.12 -17.87
C ASP A 17 38.06 5.86 -17.78
N SER A 18 39.35 6.09 -17.97
CA SER A 18 40.41 5.11 -18.09
C SER A 18 41.15 4.93 -16.76
N LEU A 19 41.49 3.68 -16.50
CA LEU A 19 42.32 3.16 -15.41
C LEU A 19 43.62 3.97 -15.22
N THR A 20 43.89 4.41 -13.99
CA THR A 20 45.20 4.94 -13.58
C THR A 20 46.11 3.81 -13.08
N SER A 21 47.10 3.49 -13.89
CA SER A 21 48.27 2.67 -13.57
C SER A 21 49.28 3.43 -12.72
N VAL A 22 49.82 2.79 -11.69
CA VAL A 22 50.94 3.27 -10.86
C VAL A 22 52.27 3.00 -11.60
N PRO A 23 53.23 3.94 -11.66
CA PRO A 23 54.46 3.79 -12.41
C PRO A 23 55.54 3.00 -11.64
N ILE A 24 56.25 2.17 -12.40
CA ILE A 24 57.47 1.44 -12.04
C ILE A 24 58.66 2.35 -12.37
N ASP A 25 59.56 2.56 -11.42
CA ASP A 25 60.83 3.27 -11.64
C ASP A 25 61.99 2.29 -11.51
N ASP A 26 62.76 2.17 -12.58
CA ASP A 26 63.96 1.35 -12.72
C ASP A 26 65.19 2.16 -12.31
N THR A 27 66.02 1.65 -11.38
CA THR A 27 67.44 2.02 -11.32
C THR A 27 68.34 0.84 -10.95
N ALA A 28 69.05 0.39 -11.98
CA ALA A 28 70.41 -0.16 -12.07
C ALA A 28 71.19 -0.62 -10.80
N SER A 29 71.44 -1.94 -10.76
CA SER A 29 72.72 -2.66 -10.60
C SER A 29 73.88 -2.08 -9.76
N GLU A 30 74.22 -2.80 -8.67
CA GLU A 30 75.60 -3.08 -8.22
C GLU A 30 75.66 -4.44 -7.48
N GLN A 31 76.62 -5.29 -7.84
CA GLN A 31 77.06 -6.52 -7.14
C GLN A 31 78.54 -6.33 -6.76
N PRO A 32 79.19 -7.19 -5.92
CA PRO A 32 78.69 -8.18 -4.95
C PRO A 32 79.43 -8.09 -3.58
N ASN A 33 78.93 -8.75 -2.53
CA ASN A 33 79.80 -9.22 -1.45
C ASN A 33 79.32 -10.56 -0.86
N ASN A 34 79.98 -11.61 -1.34
CA ASN A 34 80.37 -12.86 -0.69
C ASN A 34 80.04 -12.99 0.82
N VAL A 35 79.05 -13.83 1.20
CA VAL A 35 79.06 -14.57 2.47
C VAL A 35 78.39 -15.95 2.30
N SER A 36 79.24 -16.96 2.47
CA SER A 36 79.06 -18.38 2.79
C SER A 36 77.68 -19.07 2.72
N SER A 37 77.67 -20.11 1.89
CA SER A 37 76.74 -21.24 1.85
C SER A 37 76.89 -22.17 3.07
N SER A 38 75.97 -22.09 4.03
CA SER A 38 75.56 -23.22 4.89
C SER A 38 74.44 -22.75 5.81
N ASP A 39 73.19 -22.91 5.36
CA ASP A 39 71.98 -23.12 6.18
C ASP A 39 70.73 -22.78 5.34
N LEU A 40 70.40 -23.67 4.40
CA LEU A 40 69.07 -23.71 3.82
C LEU A 40 68.32 -24.91 4.43
N PRO A 41 67.11 -24.72 4.98
CA PRO A 41 66.27 -25.82 5.43
C PRO A 41 65.89 -26.72 4.23
N PRO A 42 65.61 -28.02 4.46
CA PRO A 42 65.39 -28.96 3.36
C PRO A 42 64.22 -28.52 2.48
N PRO A 43 64.28 -28.77 1.16
CA PRO A 43 63.23 -28.37 0.24
C PRO A 43 61.93 -29.08 0.62
N LEU A 44 60.88 -28.28 0.83
CA LEU A 44 59.53 -28.81 1.01
C LEU A 44 59.16 -29.66 -0.22
N PRO A 45 58.48 -30.80 -0.03
CA PRO A 45 58.02 -31.62 -1.15
C PRO A 45 57.15 -30.77 -2.09
N PRO A 46 57.18 -31.05 -3.41
CA PRO A 46 56.46 -30.25 -4.40
C PRO A 46 54.98 -30.22 -4.04
N ARG A 47 54.46 -29.01 -3.79
CA ARG A 47 53.02 -28.78 -3.69
C ARG A 47 52.43 -29.20 -5.03
N LYS A 48 51.56 -30.21 -5.02
CA LYS A 48 50.60 -30.40 -6.11
C LYS A 48 49.72 -29.17 -6.11
N ASP A 49 50.06 -28.19 -6.94
CA ASP A 49 49.17 -27.09 -7.28
C ASP A 49 48.02 -27.68 -8.11
N SER A 50 47.04 -28.23 -7.40
CA SER A 50 45.66 -28.24 -7.85
C SER A 50 44.94 -27.39 -6.84
N PRO A 51 44.63 -26.11 -7.13
CA PRO A 51 43.63 -25.43 -6.34
C PRO A 51 42.36 -26.24 -6.59
N HIS A 52 41.96 -27.05 -5.61
CA HIS A 52 40.55 -27.42 -5.51
C HIS A 52 39.83 -26.08 -5.31
N ILE A 53 39.47 -25.45 -6.44
CA ILE A 53 38.47 -24.40 -6.45
C ILE A 53 37.24 -25.10 -5.88
N ILE A 54 36.96 -24.85 -4.60
CA ILE A 54 35.71 -25.27 -3.98
C ILE A 54 34.65 -24.53 -4.78
N GLN A 55 34.05 -25.20 -5.77
CA GLN A 55 32.95 -24.62 -6.50
C GLN A 55 31.86 -24.26 -5.48
N PRO A 56 31.42 -23.00 -5.45
CA PRO A 56 30.36 -22.59 -4.54
C PRO A 56 29.10 -23.41 -4.84
N LEU A 57 28.31 -23.68 -3.81
CA LEU A 57 27.00 -24.29 -4.00
C LEU A 57 26.18 -23.36 -4.91
N SER A 58 25.63 -23.89 -5.99
CA SER A 58 24.84 -23.12 -6.94
C SER A 58 23.81 -24.01 -7.62
N PHE A 59 22.71 -23.40 -8.03
CA PHE A 59 21.72 -24.03 -8.89
C PHE A 59 21.61 -23.26 -10.22
N THR A 60 21.04 -23.92 -11.21
CA THR A 60 20.70 -23.37 -12.52
C THR A 60 19.17 -23.34 -12.69
N LEU A 61 18.66 -22.58 -13.66
CA LEU A 61 17.23 -22.53 -13.95
C LEU A 61 16.65 -23.87 -14.42
N SER A 62 17.51 -24.79 -14.90
CA SER A 62 17.14 -26.13 -15.34
C SER A 62 17.16 -27.17 -14.22
N ASP A 63 17.62 -26.81 -13.03
CA ASP A 63 17.59 -27.71 -11.88
C ASP A 63 16.16 -27.86 -11.35
N GLY A 64 15.84 -29.04 -10.80
CA GLY A 64 14.55 -29.29 -10.16
C GLY A 64 14.34 -28.42 -8.92
N ILE A 65 13.07 -28.20 -8.56
CA ILE A 65 12.69 -27.34 -7.43
C ILE A 65 13.37 -27.75 -6.13
N SER A 66 13.51 -29.04 -5.88
CA SER A 66 14.11 -29.58 -4.67
C SER A 66 15.56 -29.11 -4.48
N LYS A 67 16.35 -29.11 -5.56
CA LYS A 67 17.73 -28.61 -5.53
C LYS A 67 17.77 -27.10 -5.32
N ILE A 68 16.94 -26.36 -6.07
CA ILE A 68 16.85 -24.90 -5.97
C ILE A 68 16.51 -24.51 -4.52
N SER A 69 15.45 -25.11 -3.97
CA SER A 69 14.97 -24.85 -2.61
C SER A 69 15.99 -25.27 -1.56
N ALA A 70 16.62 -26.45 -1.68
CA ALA A 70 17.61 -26.90 -0.70
C ALA A 70 18.89 -26.05 -0.69
N VAL A 71 19.40 -25.65 -1.86
CA VAL A 71 20.55 -24.73 -1.96
C VAL A 71 20.19 -23.37 -1.34
N ARG A 72 19.01 -22.82 -1.67
CA ARG A 72 18.52 -21.57 -1.06
C ARG A 72 18.38 -21.67 0.45
N GLN A 73 17.85 -22.77 0.99
CA GLN A 73 17.74 -22.93 2.44
C GLN A 73 19.11 -22.97 3.12
N VAL A 74 20.10 -23.64 2.54
CA VAL A 74 21.46 -23.62 3.06
C VAL A 74 22.02 -22.19 3.09
N GLU A 75 21.80 -21.40 2.03
CA GLU A 75 22.20 -19.98 1.99
C GLU A 75 21.49 -19.15 3.06
N ILE A 76 20.17 -19.31 3.18
CA ILE A 76 19.32 -18.62 4.17
C ILE A 76 19.79 -18.95 5.59
N TYR A 77 19.99 -20.23 5.93
CA TYR A 77 20.42 -20.66 7.25
C TYR A 77 21.86 -20.22 7.59
N SER A 78 22.70 -20.03 6.57
CA SER A 78 24.06 -19.51 6.71
C SER A 78 24.10 -17.99 6.85
N SER A 79 23.01 -17.28 6.53
CA SER A 79 22.95 -15.82 6.55
C SER A 79 23.12 -15.27 7.97
N PRO A 80 23.86 -14.16 8.16
CA PRO A 80 24.00 -13.51 9.47
C PRO A 80 22.66 -13.19 10.15
N GLN A 81 21.62 -12.84 9.38
CA GLN A 81 20.28 -12.54 9.92
C GLN A 81 19.59 -13.76 10.55
N PHE A 82 20.03 -14.98 10.20
CA PHE A 82 19.54 -16.23 10.76
C PHE A 82 20.31 -16.70 12.00
N HIS A 83 21.36 -15.98 12.41
CA HIS A 83 22.10 -16.27 13.64
C HIS A 83 21.58 -15.44 14.81
N GLU A 84 21.71 -15.95 16.03
CA GLU A 84 21.41 -15.17 17.23
C GLU A 84 22.56 -14.24 17.57
N THR A 85 22.28 -12.95 17.68
CA THR A 85 23.29 -11.90 17.94
C THR A 85 23.16 -11.29 19.34
N SER A 86 22.27 -11.82 20.18
CA SER A 86 22.11 -11.38 21.57
C SER A 86 23.25 -11.88 22.45
N ASP A 87 23.64 -11.08 23.44
CA ASP A 87 24.67 -11.42 24.44
C ASP A 87 24.34 -12.67 25.27
N LEU A 88 23.07 -13.15 25.21
CA LEU A 88 22.66 -14.41 25.82
C LEU A 88 23.26 -15.64 25.12
N PHE A 89 23.67 -15.50 23.86
CA PHE A 89 24.18 -16.59 23.03
C PHE A 89 25.67 -16.42 22.76
N VAL A 90 26.39 -17.54 22.76
CA VAL A 90 27.79 -17.60 22.37
C VAL A 90 27.96 -18.52 21.17
N ASN A 91 28.88 -18.18 20.27
CA ASN A 91 29.23 -19.04 19.15
C ASN A 91 29.74 -20.39 19.68
N ASN A 92 29.07 -21.45 19.25
CA ASN A 92 29.32 -22.81 19.67
C ASN A 92 30.32 -23.50 18.75
N THR A 93 31.50 -22.91 18.56
CA THR A 93 32.62 -23.57 17.86
C THR A 93 33.05 -24.87 18.57
N LEU A 94 32.88 -24.94 19.90
CA LEU A 94 33.07 -26.15 20.72
C LEU A 94 31.93 -27.18 20.60
N GLY A 95 30.79 -26.84 19.99
CA GLY A 95 29.64 -27.75 19.84
C GLY A 95 29.92 -28.92 18.91
N ASN A 96 30.94 -28.79 18.05
CA ASN A 96 31.41 -29.87 17.20
C ASN A 96 31.91 -31.07 18.01
N ASP A 97 32.48 -30.88 19.20
CA ASP A 97 32.99 -31.99 20.01
C ASP A 97 31.85 -32.77 20.69
N THR A 98 30.79 -32.08 21.12
CA THR A 98 29.59 -32.73 21.67
C THR A 98 28.77 -33.44 20.60
N ILE A 99 28.64 -32.84 19.42
CA ILE A 99 27.98 -33.48 18.26
C ILE A 99 28.80 -34.69 17.81
N ARG A 100 30.13 -34.59 17.71
CA ARG A 100 31.00 -35.73 17.39
C ARG A 100 30.88 -36.85 18.42
N ALA A 101 30.90 -36.54 19.72
CA ALA A 101 30.72 -37.57 20.74
C ALA A 101 29.36 -38.28 20.61
N LYS A 102 28.28 -37.54 20.32
CA LYS A 102 26.95 -38.13 20.06
C LYS A 102 26.95 -39.00 18.80
N ILE A 103 27.65 -38.58 17.74
CA ILE A 103 27.81 -39.36 16.50
C ILE A 103 28.63 -40.63 16.74
N ASP A 104 29.73 -40.56 17.49
CA ASP A 104 30.60 -41.70 17.78
C ASP A 104 29.86 -42.80 18.55
N VAL A 105 28.96 -42.41 19.47
CA VAL A 105 28.05 -43.34 20.16
C VAL A 105 27.11 -44.01 19.15
N LEU A 106 26.44 -43.23 18.29
CA LEU A 106 25.53 -43.77 17.27
C LEU A 106 26.24 -44.71 16.27
N LYS A 107 27.48 -44.38 15.89
CA LYS A 107 28.32 -45.22 15.01
C LYS A 107 28.74 -46.53 15.69
N GLY A 108 29.04 -46.48 16.99
CA GLY A 108 29.47 -47.66 17.75
C GLY A 108 28.31 -48.60 18.12
N GLU A 109 27.09 -48.09 18.20
CA GLU A 109 25.91 -48.83 18.65
C GLU A 109 25.05 -49.40 17.50
N SER A 110 25.24 -48.92 16.26
CA SER A 110 24.35 -49.29 15.15
C SER A 110 25.06 -49.61 13.83
N ASP A 111 24.91 -50.86 13.38
CA ASP A 111 25.21 -51.29 12.00
C ASP A 111 24.11 -50.90 10.99
N ASN A 112 23.14 -50.06 11.39
CA ASN A 112 22.02 -49.68 10.52
C ASN A 112 22.49 -48.71 9.42
N GLU A 113 22.43 -49.16 8.17
CA GLU A 113 22.79 -48.38 6.98
C GLU A 113 22.06 -47.04 6.89
N ASP A 114 20.80 -46.96 7.35
CA ASP A 114 20.03 -45.70 7.35
C ASP A 114 20.58 -44.67 8.34
N ILE A 115 20.99 -45.12 9.53
CA ILE A 115 21.61 -44.24 10.52
C ILE A 115 22.96 -43.76 10.00
N GLN A 116 23.75 -44.64 9.39
CA GLN A 116 25.06 -44.29 8.81
C GLN A 116 24.93 -43.26 7.68
N TYR A 117 23.90 -43.37 6.83
CA TYR A 117 23.62 -42.36 5.81
C TYR A 117 23.39 -40.97 6.42
N TRP A 118 22.48 -40.86 7.39
CA TRP A 118 22.17 -39.59 8.03
C TRP A 118 23.33 -39.02 8.85
N VAL A 119 24.10 -39.88 9.49
CA VAL A 119 25.37 -39.49 10.13
C VAL A 119 26.33 -38.90 9.11
N GLY A 120 26.44 -39.48 7.91
CA GLY A 120 27.21 -38.93 6.80
C GLY A 120 26.76 -37.52 6.39
N ILE A 121 25.44 -37.27 6.34
CA ILE A 121 24.88 -35.92 6.10
C ILE A 121 25.25 -34.94 7.22
N VAL A 122 25.22 -35.40 8.48
CA VAL A 122 25.60 -34.56 9.64
C VAL A 122 27.08 -34.18 9.59
N GLU A 123 27.96 -35.10 9.19
CA GLU A 123 29.40 -34.89 9.05
C GLU A 123 29.81 -34.14 7.78
N ASP A 124 28.91 -34.01 6.79
CA ASP A 124 29.17 -33.25 5.57
C ASP A 124 29.10 -31.74 5.79
N TYR A 125 30.20 -31.18 6.24
CA TYR A 125 30.36 -29.73 6.44
C TYR A 125 30.40 -28.94 5.13
N SER A 126 30.60 -29.61 3.98
CA SER A 126 30.68 -28.99 2.66
C SER A 126 29.40 -29.09 1.85
N ASN A 127 28.36 -29.73 2.39
CA ASN A 127 27.09 -30.01 1.74
C ASN A 127 27.27 -30.60 0.32
N GLN A 128 28.19 -31.55 0.17
CA GLN A 128 28.42 -32.31 -1.06
C GLN A 128 27.15 -33.03 -1.52
N PHE A 129 26.25 -33.41 -0.60
CA PHE A 129 24.96 -34.01 -0.98
C PHE A 129 24.09 -33.09 -1.85
N LEU A 130 24.38 -31.79 -1.90
CA LEU A 130 23.70 -30.83 -2.79
C LEU A 130 24.46 -30.57 -4.11
N LYS A 131 25.66 -31.15 -4.28
CA LYS A 131 26.45 -31.01 -5.51
C LYS A 131 26.01 -32.03 -6.55
N GLY A 132 24.96 -31.67 -7.27
CA GLY A 132 24.37 -32.50 -8.33
C GLY A 132 22.94 -32.92 -8.00
N ASN A 133 22.21 -33.42 -8.99
CA ASN A 133 20.79 -33.77 -8.83
C ASN A 133 20.64 -35.12 -8.12
N GLU A 134 21.54 -36.08 -8.37
CA GLU A 134 21.48 -37.41 -7.74
C GLU A 134 21.57 -37.36 -6.21
N GLY A 135 22.29 -36.38 -5.65
CA GLY A 135 22.43 -36.24 -4.20
C GLY A 135 21.16 -35.73 -3.52
N ILE A 136 20.47 -34.75 -4.13
CA ILE A 136 19.20 -34.26 -3.58
C ILE A 136 18.09 -35.30 -3.72
N ASP A 137 18.02 -36.00 -4.85
CA ASP A 137 17.03 -37.06 -5.07
C ASP A 137 17.21 -38.17 -4.02
N GLN A 138 18.44 -38.55 -3.69
CA GLN A 138 18.73 -39.51 -2.62
C GLN A 138 18.27 -39.01 -1.25
N VAL A 139 18.51 -37.74 -0.92
CA VAL A 139 18.03 -37.13 0.33
C VAL A 139 16.51 -37.18 0.38
N GLU A 140 15.81 -36.79 -0.68
CA GLU A 140 14.35 -36.84 -0.73
C GLU A 140 13.82 -38.26 -0.52
N GLN A 141 14.39 -39.27 -1.19
CA GLN A 141 13.99 -40.67 -0.99
C GLN A 141 14.22 -41.13 0.45
N LYS A 142 15.32 -40.70 1.07
CA LYS A 142 15.62 -41.01 2.48
C LYS A 142 14.68 -40.27 3.45
N VAL A 143 14.24 -39.05 3.13
CA VAL A 143 13.22 -38.34 3.90
C VAL A 143 11.86 -39.04 3.76
N ILE A 144 11.51 -39.54 2.57
CA ILE A 144 10.28 -40.33 2.34
C ILE A 144 10.30 -41.60 3.20
N SER A 145 11.42 -42.34 3.24
CA SER A 145 11.55 -43.50 4.12
C SER A 145 11.49 -43.13 5.60
N GLY A 146 11.86 -41.89 5.92
CA GLY A 146 11.83 -41.30 7.26
C GLY A 146 13.21 -41.24 7.88
N ILE A 147 13.46 -40.15 8.60
CA ILE A 147 14.69 -39.99 9.39
C ILE A 147 14.56 -40.84 10.68
N PRO A 148 15.54 -41.68 11.05
CA PRO A 148 15.52 -42.38 12.33
C PRO A 148 15.45 -41.41 13.51
N ASN A 149 14.67 -41.74 14.55
CA ASN A 149 14.43 -40.86 15.69
C ASN A 149 15.74 -40.52 16.42
N GLU A 150 16.64 -41.50 16.49
CA GLU A 150 17.93 -41.47 17.16
C GLU A 150 18.89 -40.44 16.55
N VAL A 151 18.72 -40.09 15.28
CA VAL A 151 19.61 -39.16 14.55
C VAL A 151 18.90 -37.88 14.09
N ARG A 152 17.56 -37.86 14.03
CA ARG A 152 16.78 -36.71 13.52
C ARG A 152 17.16 -35.40 14.19
N TYR A 153 17.34 -35.39 15.51
CA TYR A 153 17.69 -34.17 16.24
C TYR A 153 19.05 -33.60 15.78
N LEU A 154 20.03 -34.44 15.46
CA LEU A 154 21.34 -34.02 14.93
C LEU A 154 21.21 -33.49 13.51
N VAL A 155 20.39 -34.15 12.67
CA VAL A 155 20.09 -33.69 11.30
C VAL A 155 19.49 -32.28 11.35
N TYR A 156 18.52 -32.04 12.23
CA TYR A 156 17.88 -30.72 12.37
C TYR A 156 18.89 -29.65 12.81
N LEU A 157 19.70 -29.93 13.83
CA LEU A 157 20.71 -28.99 14.31
C LEU A 157 21.76 -28.66 13.23
N LYS A 158 22.17 -29.66 12.43
CA LYS A 158 23.09 -29.48 11.31
C LYS A 158 22.46 -28.68 10.18
N THR A 159 21.30 -29.10 9.67
CA THR A 159 20.67 -28.53 8.48
C THR A 159 20.27 -27.07 8.74
N LEU A 160 19.67 -26.78 9.89
CA LEU A 160 19.32 -25.40 10.30
C LEU A 160 20.54 -24.55 10.70
N GLN A 161 21.74 -25.14 10.69
CA GLN A 161 22.99 -24.51 11.07
C GLN A 161 22.91 -23.82 12.44
N VAL A 162 22.51 -24.59 13.46
CA VAL A 162 22.50 -24.11 14.84
C VAL A 162 23.95 -24.03 15.34
N ARG A 163 24.53 -22.83 15.25
CA ARG A 163 25.94 -22.55 15.59
C ARG A 163 26.11 -21.85 16.93
N TYR A 164 25.07 -21.77 17.75
CA TYR A 164 25.08 -21.06 19.03
C TYR A 164 24.65 -21.96 20.17
N LYS A 165 25.02 -21.55 21.38
CA LYS A 165 24.52 -22.10 22.64
C LYS A 165 24.30 -20.96 23.63
N LEU A 166 23.51 -21.20 24.67
CA LEU A 166 23.41 -20.28 25.78
C LEU A 166 24.78 -20.02 26.40
N SER A 167 25.02 -18.76 26.78
CA SER A 167 26.22 -18.39 27.54
C SER A 167 26.26 -19.18 28.85
N SER A 168 27.46 -19.46 29.38
CA SER A 168 27.61 -20.22 30.63
C SER A 168 26.94 -19.56 31.86
N LYS A 169 26.48 -18.31 31.73
CA LYS A 169 25.76 -17.56 32.77
C LYS A 169 24.25 -17.77 32.72
N GLU A 170 23.74 -18.35 31.64
CA GLU A 170 22.32 -18.58 31.41
C GLU A 170 22.03 -20.07 31.28
N THR A 171 20.90 -20.48 31.82
CA THR A 171 20.37 -21.83 31.66
C THR A 171 18.93 -21.73 31.20
N PHE A 172 18.41 -22.81 30.62
CA PHE A 172 17.00 -22.89 30.25
C PHE A 172 16.06 -22.48 31.41
N SER A 173 16.29 -22.98 32.62
CA SER A 173 15.49 -22.65 33.81
C SER A 173 15.65 -21.19 34.25
N SER A 174 16.84 -20.60 34.14
CA SER A 174 17.08 -19.18 34.40
C SER A 174 16.24 -18.30 33.46
N LEU A 175 16.27 -18.62 32.16
CA LEU A 175 15.50 -17.90 31.15
C LEU A 175 14.00 -18.06 31.36
N LEU A 176 13.52 -19.25 31.69
CA LEU A 176 12.11 -19.49 31.99
C LEU A 176 11.63 -18.63 33.16
N ASN A 177 12.44 -18.56 34.23
CA ASN A 177 12.13 -17.71 35.37
C ASN A 177 12.06 -16.24 34.94
N LYS A 178 13.05 -15.73 34.20
CA LYS A 178 13.03 -14.35 33.69
C LYS A 178 11.80 -14.08 32.82
N ALA A 179 11.47 -14.98 31.90
CA ALA A 179 10.32 -14.87 31.01
C ALA A 179 9.00 -14.82 31.80
N ARG A 180 8.81 -15.68 32.80
CA ARG A 180 7.60 -15.67 33.65
C ARG A 180 7.45 -14.39 34.48
N HIS A 181 8.57 -13.74 34.84
CA HIS A 181 8.56 -12.47 35.58
C HIS A 181 8.53 -11.23 34.66
N ALA A 182 8.73 -11.40 33.34
CA ALA A 182 8.50 -10.33 32.39
C ALA A 182 6.99 -10.01 32.31
N ASN A 183 6.62 -8.76 32.05
CA ASN A 183 5.23 -8.25 32.04
C ASN A 183 4.36 -8.78 30.88
N GLY A 184 4.48 -10.07 30.53
CA GLY A 184 3.79 -10.70 29.43
C GLY A 184 2.49 -11.39 29.77
N SER A 185 1.47 -11.15 28.94
CA SER A 185 0.29 -12.01 28.90
C SER A 185 0.56 -13.21 28.01
N TYR A 186 0.62 -14.40 28.61
CA TYR A 186 0.83 -15.68 27.93
C TYR A 186 -0.50 -16.42 27.68
N GLU A 187 -1.65 -15.77 27.87
CA GLU A 187 -2.98 -16.38 27.76
C GLU A 187 -3.22 -17.03 26.39
N TYR A 188 -2.65 -16.47 25.31
CA TYR A 188 -2.76 -17.03 23.98
C TYR A 188 -1.96 -18.33 23.80
N ILE A 189 -0.82 -18.47 24.49
CA ILE A 189 -0.03 -19.71 24.54
C ILE A 189 -0.80 -20.76 25.34
N ASP A 190 -1.36 -20.35 26.48
CA ASP A 190 -2.14 -21.24 27.35
C ASP A 190 -3.37 -21.84 26.66
N LYS A 191 -4.02 -21.07 25.77
CA LYS A 191 -5.14 -21.54 24.95
C LYS A 191 -4.70 -22.46 23.80
N SER A 192 -3.47 -22.33 23.32
CA SER A 192 -3.02 -22.99 22.09
C SER A 192 -2.39 -24.36 22.32
N THR A 193 -1.83 -24.64 23.50
CA THR A 193 -1.26 -25.95 23.83
C THR A 193 -1.56 -26.32 25.28
N GLN A 194 -1.79 -27.61 25.53
CA GLN A 194 -1.96 -28.16 26.88
C GLN A 194 -0.66 -28.75 27.43
N ASP A 195 0.37 -28.91 26.60
CA ASP A 195 1.64 -29.52 26.98
C ASP A 195 2.53 -28.52 27.73
N SER A 196 2.82 -28.82 29.00
CA SER A 196 3.62 -27.95 29.87
C SER A 196 5.03 -27.68 29.33
N ASN A 197 5.65 -28.66 28.68
CA ASN A 197 7.00 -28.49 28.14
C ASN A 197 6.99 -27.56 26.92
N ALA A 198 5.99 -27.72 26.05
CA ALA A 198 5.78 -26.82 24.93
C ALA A 198 5.44 -25.39 25.39
N LYS A 199 4.64 -25.24 26.45
CA LYS A 199 4.35 -23.93 27.07
C LYS A 199 5.61 -23.24 27.54
N ASP A 200 6.45 -23.93 28.30
CA ASP A 200 7.69 -23.36 28.83
C ASP A 200 8.63 -22.93 27.70
N LEU A 201 8.75 -23.73 26.64
CA LEU A 201 9.50 -23.37 25.43
C LEU A 201 8.96 -22.10 24.76
N LEU A 202 7.64 -22.02 24.56
CA LEU A 202 6.99 -20.89 23.90
C LEU A 202 7.07 -19.60 24.73
N ILE A 203 6.98 -19.70 26.06
CA ILE A 203 7.14 -18.56 26.96
C ILE A 203 8.55 -17.98 26.86
N ILE A 204 9.58 -18.84 26.86
CA ILE A 204 10.96 -18.38 26.68
C ILE A 204 11.14 -17.77 25.29
N LEU A 205 10.59 -18.39 24.25
CA LEU A 205 10.72 -17.90 22.88
C LEU A 205 10.05 -16.52 22.72
N ASP A 206 8.85 -16.33 23.25
CA ASP A 206 8.14 -15.04 23.23
C ASP A 206 8.94 -13.95 23.97
N TYR A 207 9.53 -14.30 25.12
CA TYR A 207 10.44 -13.41 25.85
C TYR A 207 11.67 -13.04 25.01
N LEU A 208 12.32 -14.02 24.36
CA LEU A 208 13.50 -13.76 23.53
C LEU A 208 13.17 -12.88 22.32
N VAL A 209 12.03 -13.11 21.65
CA VAL A 209 11.61 -12.34 20.47
C VAL A 209 11.28 -10.89 20.85
N ASN A 210 10.53 -10.69 21.93
CA ASN A 210 9.98 -9.37 22.27
C ASN A 210 10.92 -8.53 23.15
N GLU A 211 11.59 -9.12 24.13
CA GLU A 211 12.37 -8.39 25.14
C GLU A 211 13.87 -8.35 24.80
N VAL A 212 14.38 -9.36 24.10
CA VAL A 212 15.82 -9.50 23.82
C VAL A 212 16.14 -9.17 22.36
N GLY A 213 15.25 -9.53 21.43
CA GLY A 213 15.45 -9.37 19.99
C GLY A 213 15.19 -7.96 19.46
N SER A 214 14.34 -7.16 20.09
CA SER A 214 13.92 -5.87 19.55
C SER A 214 14.67 -4.68 20.16
N LYS A 215 15.43 -3.95 19.33
CA LYS A 215 16.03 -2.64 19.67
C LYS A 215 15.22 -1.44 19.17
N ALA A 216 14.09 -1.65 18.50
CA ALA A 216 13.26 -0.56 17.97
C ALA A 216 11.76 -0.92 17.95
N GLU A 217 10.97 0.00 18.50
CA GLU A 217 9.49 0.09 18.49
C GLU A 217 8.69 -0.82 19.45
N HIS A 218 7.87 -0.16 20.27
CA HIS A 218 7.20 -0.65 21.47
C HIS A 218 5.99 -1.58 21.25
N THR A 219 5.89 -2.27 20.12
CA THR A 219 4.75 -3.16 19.88
C THR A 219 5.17 -4.61 20.05
N ARG A 220 4.80 -5.20 21.20
CA ARG A 220 4.95 -6.64 21.42
C ARG A 220 4.22 -7.43 20.33
N VAL A 221 4.89 -8.39 19.73
CA VAL A 221 4.33 -9.26 18.68
C VAL A 221 4.13 -10.65 19.27
N ASN A 222 2.91 -11.19 19.13
CA ASN A 222 2.63 -12.57 19.52
C ASN A 222 3.36 -13.55 18.61
N LEU A 223 3.75 -14.70 19.17
CA LEU A 223 4.28 -15.81 18.36
C LEU A 223 3.25 -16.25 17.32
N THR A 224 3.75 -16.61 16.15
CA THR A 224 2.90 -17.02 15.03
C THR A 224 2.37 -18.43 15.26
N LYS A 225 1.18 -18.73 14.72
CA LYS A 225 0.57 -20.07 14.84
C LYS A 225 1.50 -21.17 14.30
N PHE A 226 2.26 -20.88 13.24
CA PHE A 226 3.24 -21.80 12.69
C PHE A 226 4.25 -22.26 13.75
N VAL A 227 4.84 -21.32 14.50
CA VAL A 227 5.82 -21.62 15.55
C VAL A 227 5.18 -22.36 16.71
N ILE A 228 3.99 -21.94 17.13
CA ILE A 228 3.24 -22.59 18.21
C ILE A 228 2.97 -24.06 17.85
N ASN A 229 2.44 -24.32 16.65
CA ASN A 229 2.12 -25.68 16.20
C ASN A 229 3.39 -26.51 15.92
N SER A 230 4.47 -25.88 15.44
CA SER A 230 5.77 -26.55 15.28
C SER A 230 6.34 -27.01 16.64
N SER A 231 6.09 -26.25 17.71
CA SER A 231 6.54 -26.65 19.05
C SER A 231 5.90 -27.95 19.52
N ALA A 232 4.65 -28.22 19.16
CA ALA A 232 3.97 -29.47 19.46
C ALA A 232 4.63 -30.68 18.76
N VAL A 233 5.12 -30.51 17.53
CA VAL A 233 5.84 -31.56 16.79
C VAL A 233 7.24 -31.76 17.36
N ILE A 234 8.00 -30.67 17.54
CA ILE A 234 9.36 -30.71 18.09
C ILE A 234 9.39 -31.32 19.50
N ASN A 235 8.39 -31.04 20.34
CA ASN A 235 8.36 -31.52 21.72
C ASN A 235 8.18 -33.04 21.83
N GLN A 236 7.65 -33.69 20.79
CA GLN A 236 7.47 -35.14 20.74
C GLN A 236 8.76 -35.89 20.33
N ILE A 237 9.77 -35.19 19.81
CA ILE A 237 11.09 -35.77 19.51
C ILE A 237 11.89 -35.83 20.83
N GLN A 238 12.10 -37.04 21.35
CA GLN A 238 12.56 -37.26 22.73
C GLN A 238 14.05 -36.92 22.92
N GLU A 239 14.85 -37.12 21.88
CA GLU A 239 16.31 -37.04 21.89
C GLU A 239 16.83 -35.61 22.02
N PHE A 240 15.97 -34.60 21.75
CA PHE A 240 16.31 -33.21 21.98
C PHE A 240 16.34 -32.87 23.48
N SER A 241 17.42 -32.23 23.92
CA SER A 241 17.42 -31.45 25.16
C SER A 241 16.52 -30.21 25.05
N PRO A 242 16.03 -29.64 26.18
CA PRO A 242 15.18 -28.45 26.16
C PRO A 242 15.81 -27.25 25.43
N GLU A 243 17.12 -27.07 25.55
CA GLU A 243 17.86 -26.02 24.87
C GLU A 243 17.91 -26.23 23.36
N GLU A 244 18.18 -27.46 22.90
CA GLU A 244 18.19 -27.77 21.47
C GLU A 244 16.79 -27.58 20.83
N ARG A 245 15.70 -27.92 21.55
CA ARG A 245 14.32 -27.61 21.11
C ARG A 245 14.12 -26.13 20.91
N LEU A 246 14.59 -25.31 21.86
CA LEU A 246 14.51 -23.84 21.77
C LEU A 246 15.31 -23.31 20.56
N TYR A 247 16.51 -23.83 20.32
CA TYR A 247 17.34 -23.38 19.20
C TYR A 247 16.70 -23.68 17.84
N VAL A 248 16.10 -24.87 17.68
CA VAL A 248 15.34 -25.24 16.48
C VAL A 248 14.12 -24.33 16.31
N LEU A 249 13.37 -24.06 17.38
CA LEU A 249 12.21 -23.18 17.31
C LEU A 249 12.57 -21.71 16.98
N LEU A 250 13.71 -21.21 17.45
CA LEU A 250 14.23 -19.89 17.05
C LEU A 250 14.48 -19.84 15.53
N LYS A 251 15.10 -20.88 14.97
CA LYS A 251 15.34 -20.99 13.53
C LYS A 251 14.04 -21.07 12.73
N LEU A 252 13.08 -21.87 13.19
CA LEU A 252 11.75 -21.97 12.54
C LEU A 252 10.97 -20.65 12.63
N ASN A 253 11.08 -19.91 13.74
CA ASN A 253 10.49 -18.58 13.84
C ASN A 253 11.10 -17.60 12.83
N LYS A 254 12.44 -17.57 12.72
CA LYS A 254 13.12 -16.75 11.71
C LYS A 254 12.77 -17.16 10.28
N LEU A 255 12.63 -18.46 10.01
CA LEU A 255 12.18 -18.97 8.72
C LEU A 255 10.80 -18.43 8.35
N TYR A 256 9.84 -18.49 9.28
CA TYR A 256 8.50 -17.94 9.06
C TYR A 256 8.48 -16.41 8.97
N GLN A 257 9.26 -15.70 9.80
CA GLN A 257 9.33 -14.24 9.77
C GLN A 257 9.85 -13.73 8.43
N ASN A 258 10.90 -14.36 7.89
CA ASN A 258 11.54 -13.97 6.63
C ASN A 258 10.80 -14.45 5.37
N LEU A 259 9.77 -15.30 5.49
CA LEU A 259 8.92 -15.68 4.36
C LEU A 259 8.21 -14.44 3.78
N ILE A 260 8.32 -14.18 2.48
CA ILE A 260 7.51 -13.18 1.78
C ILE A 260 6.16 -13.84 1.44
N LYS A 261 5.13 -13.57 2.25
CA LYS A 261 3.86 -14.33 2.19
C LYS A 261 3.13 -14.09 0.87
N GLU A 262 3.12 -12.86 0.40
CA GLU A 262 2.47 -12.43 -0.84
C GLU A 262 3.09 -13.11 -2.07
N GLU A 263 4.43 -13.21 -2.10
CA GLU A 263 5.17 -13.94 -3.14
C GLU A 263 4.84 -15.44 -3.09
N PHE A 264 4.81 -16.04 -1.89
CA PHE A 264 4.42 -17.43 -1.72
C PHE A 264 3.00 -17.69 -2.26
N PHE A 265 2.01 -16.85 -1.89
CA PHE A 265 0.64 -16.98 -2.40
C PHE A 265 0.56 -16.83 -3.92
N TYR A 266 1.34 -15.90 -4.47
CA TYR A 266 1.45 -15.72 -5.90
C TYR A 266 2.00 -16.99 -6.58
N LYS A 267 3.09 -17.57 -6.08
CA LYS A 267 3.65 -18.82 -6.60
C LYS A 267 2.64 -19.96 -6.56
N VAL A 268 1.89 -20.13 -5.46
CA VAL A 268 0.85 -21.17 -5.34
C VAL A 268 -0.24 -20.94 -6.39
N ASN A 269 -0.80 -19.72 -6.48
CA ASN A 269 -1.84 -19.41 -7.45
C ASN A 269 -1.38 -19.63 -8.89
N ARG A 270 -0.17 -19.17 -9.24
CA ARG A 270 0.38 -19.33 -10.58
C ARG A 270 0.63 -20.80 -10.94
N THR A 271 1.08 -21.59 -9.97
CA THR A 271 1.20 -23.05 -10.14
C THR A 271 -0.15 -23.70 -10.37
N LEU A 272 -1.19 -23.34 -9.60
CA LEU A 272 -2.54 -23.85 -9.80
C LEU A 272 -3.11 -23.43 -11.17
N GLU A 273 -2.82 -22.21 -11.61
CA GLU A 273 -3.25 -21.72 -12.92
C GLU A 273 -2.61 -22.49 -14.08
N ASP A 274 -1.32 -22.82 -13.97
CA ASP A 274 -0.56 -23.49 -15.02
C ASP A 274 -0.78 -25.03 -15.00
N GLU A 275 -0.85 -25.67 -13.83
CA GLU A 275 -1.00 -27.14 -13.71
C GLU A 275 -2.45 -27.62 -13.59
N LEU A 276 -3.34 -26.82 -12.99
CA LEU A 276 -4.74 -27.16 -12.70
C LEU A 276 -5.70 -26.09 -13.21
N THR A 277 -5.51 -25.67 -14.47
CA THR A 277 -6.19 -24.52 -15.08
C THR A 277 -7.71 -24.53 -14.91
N ASP A 278 -8.37 -25.66 -15.13
CA ASP A 278 -9.85 -25.75 -15.03
C ASP A 278 -10.33 -25.56 -13.60
N VAL A 279 -9.60 -26.13 -12.63
CA VAL A 279 -9.89 -26.00 -11.19
C VAL A 279 -9.66 -24.56 -10.74
N PHE A 280 -8.53 -23.96 -11.13
CA PHE A 280 -8.22 -22.58 -10.77
C PHE A 280 -9.23 -21.59 -11.37
N LYS A 281 -9.63 -21.78 -12.63
CA LYS A 281 -10.70 -20.99 -13.27
C LYS A 281 -12.03 -21.15 -12.55
N HIS A 282 -12.40 -22.37 -12.17
CA HIS A 282 -13.64 -22.63 -11.44
C HIS A 282 -13.69 -21.86 -10.11
N ILE A 283 -12.63 -21.97 -9.30
CA ILE A 283 -12.52 -21.26 -8.02
C ILE A 283 -12.57 -19.73 -8.21
N THR A 284 -11.82 -19.21 -9.19
CA THR A 284 -11.73 -17.76 -9.43
C THR A 284 -13.00 -17.16 -10.01
N LEU A 285 -13.71 -17.87 -10.89
CA LEU A 285 -15.01 -17.45 -11.43
C LEU A 285 -16.07 -17.27 -10.34
N GLN A 286 -15.93 -18.01 -9.24
CA GLN A 286 -16.80 -17.90 -8.08
C GLN A 286 -16.39 -16.78 -7.11
N GLY A 287 -15.32 -16.05 -7.40
CA GLY A 287 -14.84 -14.94 -6.57
C GLY A 287 -14.17 -15.39 -5.27
N ILE A 288 -13.78 -16.66 -5.16
CA ILE A 288 -13.11 -17.19 -3.96
C ILE A 288 -11.66 -16.73 -3.92
N ASN A 289 -11.28 -16.02 -2.85
CA ASN A 289 -9.92 -15.57 -2.61
C ASN A 289 -9.13 -16.57 -1.76
N LEU A 290 -8.20 -17.28 -2.40
CA LEU A 290 -7.39 -18.31 -1.76
C LEU A 290 -6.32 -17.78 -0.79
N ASN A 291 -6.02 -16.48 -0.78
CA ASN A 291 -4.97 -15.93 0.07
C ASN A 291 -5.25 -16.13 1.58
N SER A 292 -6.53 -16.01 1.98
CA SER A 292 -6.93 -16.27 3.37
C SER A 292 -6.74 -17.74 3.74
N THR A 293 -7.10 -18.65 2.82
CA THR A 293 -6.90 -20.10 2.97
C THR A 293 -5.42 -20.41 3.12
N TYR A 294 -4.56 -19.87 2.26
CA TYR A 294 -3.12 -20.11 2.35
C TYR A 294 -2.53 -19.60 3.66
N LYS A 295 -2.93 -18.40 4.13
CA LYS A 295 -2.52 -17.89 5.45
C LYS A 295 -2.92 -18.85 6.57
N GLU A 296 -4.12 -19.42 6.50
CA GLU A 296 -4.59 -20.40 7.47
C GLU A 296 -3.79 -21.71 7.39
N ILE A 297 -3.52 -22.21 6.18
CA ILE A 297 -2.75 -23.43 5.94
C ILE A 297 -1.34 -23.29 6.53
N ILE A 298 -0.57 -22.28 6.14
CA ILE A 298 0.82 -22.10 6.62
C ILE A 298 0.87 -21.98 8.15
N GLY A 299 -0.10 -21.31 8.76
CA GLY A 299 -0.14 -21.12 10.21
C GLY A 299 -0.56 -22.37 10.98
N ASN A 300 -1.48 -23.18 10.45
CA ASN A 300 -2.12 -24.29 11.19
C ASN A 300 -1.76 -25.67 10.66
N PHE A 301 -0.80 -25.75 9.75
CA PHE A 301 -0.43 -26.94 9.03
C PHE A 301 -0.29 -28.18 9.93
N PHE A 302 0.57 -28.09 10.95
CA PHE A 302 0.92 -29.19 11.86
C PHE A 302 -0.14 -29.57 12.90
N ASN A 303 -1.30 -28.91 12.91
CA ASN A 303 -2.33 -29.11 13.94
C ASN A 303 -3.72 -29.35 13.34
N LYS A 304 -4.11 -28.59 12.31
CA LYS A 304 -5.47 -28.63 11.76
C LYS A 304 -5.68 -29.72 10.71
N TYR A 305 -4.67 -30.03 9.90
CA TYR A 305 -4.87 -30.79 8.66
C TYR A 305 -4.44 -32.25 8.75
N PHE A 306 -3.42 -32.56 9.56
CA PHE A 306 -2.92 -33.93 9.72
C PHE A 306 -2.93 -34.33 11.19
N GLU A 307 -3.67 -35.39 11.50
CA GLU A 307 -3.74 -35.96 12.86
C GLU A 307 -2.57 -36.92 13.13
N ASP A 308 -1.99 -37.54 12.08
CA ASP A 308 -0.86 -38.44 12.19
C ASP A 308 0.46 -37.68 12.43
N PHE A 309 1.09 -37.92 13.58
CA PHE A 309 2.38 -37.36 13.95
C PHE A 309 3.49 -37.74 12.95
N SER A 310 3.47 -38.96 12.41
CA SER A 310 4.49 -39.41 11.44
C SER A 310 4.46 -38.58 10.15
N ILE A 311 3.26 -38.23 9.69
CA ILE A 311 3.06 -37.36 8.53
C ILE A 311 3.58 -35.95 8.84
N ASN A 312 3.13 -35.36 9.96
CA ASN A 312 3.60 -34.04 10.41
C ASN A 312 5.12 -33.96 10.54
N LEU A 313 5.73 -35.04 11.03
CA LEU A 313 7.17 -35.14 11.21
C LEU A 313 7.92 -35.16 9.87
N LYS A 314 7.46 -35.94 8.89
CA LYS A 314 8.04 -35.93 7.53
C LYS A 314 7.87 -34.60 6.82
N ILE A 315 6.74 -33.92 7.02
CA ILE A 315 6.53 -32.59 6.44
C ILE A 315 7.49 -31.58 7.09
N LEU A 316 7.72 -31.69 8.40
CA LEU A 316 8.74 -30.89 9.07
C LEU A 316 10.15 -31.22 8.57
N ASP A 317 10.46 -32.51 8.34
CA ASP A 317 11.73 -32.94 7.74
C ASP A 317 11.94 -32.22 6.38
N PHE A 318 10.94 -32.23 5.48
CA PHE A 318 11.01 -31.51 4.20
C PHE A 318 11.09 -29.98 4.35
N VAL A 319 10.32 -29.38 5.26
CA VAL A 319 10.40 -27.93 5.54
C VAL A 319 11.79 -27.52 6.03
N ILE A 320 12.51 -28.40 6.72
CA ILE A 320 13.89 -28.13 7.15
C ILE A 320 14.88 -28.21 5.99
N PHE A 321 14.68 -29.09 5.02
CA PHE A 321 15.58 -29.20 3.87
C PHE A 321 15.26 -28.16 2.78
N GLU A 322 14.00 -27.89 2.51
CA GLU A 322 13.54 -27.11 1.34
C GLU A 322 12.74 -25.86 1.72
N GLY A 323 12.27 -25.76 2.95
CA GLY A 323 11.46 -24.65 3.44
C GLY A 323 10.02 -24.68 2.95
N PHE A 324 9.45 -23.49 2.77
CA PHE A 324 8.04 -23.34 2.42
C PHE A 324 7.71 -23.75 0.98
N ASP A 325 8.69 -23.87 0.09
CA ASP A 325 8.44 -24.36 -1.27
C ASP A 325 7.87 -25.81 -1.26
N PHE A 326 8.22 -26.63 -0.26
CA PHE A 326 7.56 -27.92 -0.05
C PHE A 326 6.08 -27.78 0.31
N ILE A 327 5.72 -26.80 1.14
CA ILE A 327 4.33 -26.51 1.50
C ILE A 327 3.53 -26.06 0.27
N LEU A 328 4.13 -25.31 -0.66
CA LEU A 328 3.51 -25.00 -1.94
C LEU A 328 3.17 -26.28 -2.71
N ARG A 329 4.14 -27.19 -2.89
CA ARG A 329 3.91 -28.47 -3.58
C ARG A 329 2.80 -29.26 -2.92
N LEU A 330 2.76 -29.28 -1.60
CA LEU A 330 1.74 -29.96 -0.83
C LEU A 330 0.34 -29.36 -1.01
N ILE A 331 0.21 -28.03 -1.08
CA ILE A 331 -1.08 -27.37 -1.36
C ILE A 331 -1.57 -27.75 -2.76
N VAL A 332 -0.69 -27.70 -3.77
CA VAL A 332 -1.03 -28.06 -5.15
C VAL A 332 -1.44 -29.53 -5.25
N TRP A 333 -0.71 -30.42 -4.57
CA TRP A 333 -1.06 -31.84 -4.45
C TRP A 333 -2.46 -32.03 -3.86
N ALA A 334 -2.77 -31.35 -2.75
CA ALA A 334 -4.07 -31.46 -2.08
C ALA A 334 -5.24 -31.02 -2.99
N VAL A 335 -5.04 -29.94 -3.75
CA VAL A 335 -6.02 -29.47 -4.74
C VAL A 335 -6.14 -30.46 -5.91
N SER A 336 -5.02 -31.02 -6.39
CA SER A 336 -4.99 -32.01 -7.47
C SER A 336 -5.77 -33.29 -7.10
N CYS A 337 -5.55 -33.81 -5.90
CA CYS A 337 -6.27 -34.99 -5.39
C CYS A 337 -7.78 -34.77 -5.31
N ASN A 338 -8.21 -33.53 -5.06
CA ASN A 338 -9.62 -33.17 -4.89
C ASN A 338 -10.23 -32.49 -6.11
N LYS A 339 -9.57 -32.51 -7.27
CA LYS A 339 -10.00 -31.80 -8.49
C LYS A 339 -11.45 -32.09 -8.88
N GLU A 340 -11.86 -33.35 -8.82
CA GLU A 340 -13.20 -33.78 -9.26
C GLU A 340 -14.28 -33.25 -8.33
N LYS A 341 -14.02 -33.30 -7.01
CA LYS A 341 -14.94 -32.76 -5.99
C LYS A 341 -15.04 -31.24 -6.12
N ILE A 342 -13.91 -30.55 -6.30
CA ILE A 342 -13.88 -29.09 -6.45
C ILE A 342 -14.71 -28.63 -7.65
N LEU A 343 -14.63 -29.32 -8.78
CA LEU A 343 -15.39 -28.98 -9.99
C LEU A 343 -16.90 -29.28 -9.90
N GLN A 344 -17.33 -30.06 -8.90
CA GLN A 344 -18.73 -30.42 -8.69
C GLN A 344 -19.49 -29.50 -7.73
N ILE A 345 -18.76 -28.75 -6.90
CA ILE A 345 -19.33 -27.90 -5.84
C ILE A 345 -19.13 -26.42 -6.18
N ASP A 346 -20.06 -25.58 -5.74
CA ASP A 346 -20.12 -24.15 -6.06
C ASP A 346 -20.43 -23.28 -4.83
N GLY A 347 -20.11 -21.99 -4.94
CA GLY A 347 -20.40 -20.94 -3.98
C GLY A 347 -19.83 -21.21 -2.59
N ASP A 348 -20.70 -21.10 -1.59
CA ASP A 348 -20.33 -21.26 -0.18
C ASP A 348 -19.85 -22.69 0.14
N GLU A 349 -20.39 -23.71 -0.54
CA GLU A 349 -19.96 -25.10 -0.34
C GLU A 349 -18.51 -25.31 -0.80
N LEU A 350 -18.13 -24.70 -1.92
CA LEU A 350 -16.74 -24.72 -2.40
C LEU A 350 -15.81 -23.99 -1.44
N LEU A 351 -16.22 -22.81 -0.96
CA LEU A 351 -15.45 -22.03 0.00
C LEU A 351 -15.26 -22.79 1.33
N GLU A 352 -16.31 -23.43 1.83
CA GLU A 352 -16.26 -24.24 3.05
C GLU A 352 -15.32 -25.44 2.85
N PHE A 353 -15.44 -26.15 1.72
CA PHE A 353 -14.58 -27.29 1.40
C PHE A 353 -13.09 -26.90 1.34
N ILE A 354 -12.74 -25.83 0.61
CA ILE A 354 -11.36 -25.35 0.47
C ILE A 354 -10.73 -24.97 1.83
N ASN A 355 -11.52 -24.40 2.75
CA ASN A 355 -11.05 -24.01 4.08
C ASN A 355 -11.10 -25.14 5.12
N SER A 356 -11.72 -26.28 4.78
CA SER A 356 -11.87 -27.42 5.66
C SER A 356 -10.61 -28.29 5.73
N LYS A 357 -10.57 -29.20 6.71
CA LYS A 357 -9.56 -30.26 6.76
C LYS A 357 -9.76 -31.33 5.67
N GLU A 358 -10.93 -31.34 5.03
CA GLU A 358 -11.24 -32.32 3.99
C GLU A 358 -10.36 -32.15 2.75
N LEU A 359 -9.86 -30.94 2.49
CA LEU A 359 -8.93 -30.69 1.38
C LEU A 359 -7.66 -31.55 1.45
N PHE A 360 -7.21 -31.87 2.67
CA PHE A 360 -6.02 -32.69 2.90
C PHE A 360 -6.37 -34.14 3.29
N SER A 361 -7.64 -34.55 3.15
CA SER A 361 -8.08 -35.89 3.51
C SER A 361 -7.68 -36.91 2.44
N GLY A 362 -7.01 -37.97 2.88
CA GLY A 362 -6.55 -39.06 2.02
C GLY A 362 -5.18 -39.58 2.45
N PRO A 363 -4.71 -40.69 1.86
CA PRO A 363 -3.35 -41.17 2.09
C PRO A 363 -2.35 -40.19 1.47
N VAL A 364 -1.48 -39.60 2.29
CA VAL A 364 -0.44 -38.69 1.83
C VAL A 364 0.63 -39.47 1.08
N ASN A 365 0.75 -39.22 -0.22
CA ASN A 365 1.80 -39.78 -1.05
C ASN A 365 2.89 -38.73 -1.30
N PHE A 366 3.98 -38.81 -0.53
CA PHE A 366 5.11 -37.90 -0.66
C PHE A 366 5.77 -37.96 -2.04
N GLN A 367 5.78 -39.11 -2.72
CA GLN A 367 6.34 -39.20 -4.06
C GLN A 367 5.54 -38.36 -5.07
N ASP A 368 4.22 -38.36 -4.96
CA ASP A 368 3.35 -37.55 -5.83
C ASP A 368 3.54 -36.06 -5.57
N ILE A 369 3.79 -35.66 -4.31
CA ILE A 369 4.11 -34.29 -3.94
C ILE A 369 5.43 -33.84 -4.56
N LEU A 370 6.46 -34.69 -4.54
CA LEU A 370 7.77 -34.35 -5.12
C LEU A 370 7.77 -34.26 -6.64
N ASN A 371 6.85 -34.98 -7.30
CA ASN A 371 6.67 -34.92 -8.75
C ASN A 371 6.10 -33.58 -9.24
N ILE A 372 5.55 -32.75 -8.34
CA ILE A 372 5.09 -31.40 -8.65
C ILE A 372 6.32 -30.48 -8.74
N GLN A 373 6.59 -29.93 -9.92
CA GLN A 373 7.82 -29.18 -10.25
C GLN A 373 7.50 -27.80 -10.82
N PRO A 374 6.99 -26.87 -9.98
CA PRO A 374 6.61 -25.54 -10.44
C PRO A 374 7.84 -24.69 -10.80
N GLU A 375 7.67 -23.80 -11.79
CA GLU A 375 8.69 -22.84 -12.24
C GLU A 375 8.88 -21.69 -11.23
N ILE A 376 9.23 -21.99 -9.97
CA ILE A 376 9.21 -21.03 -8.86
C ILE A 376 10.06 -19.77 -9.11
N ILE A 377 11.20 -19.89 -9.78
CA ILE A 377 12.08 -18.75 -10.08
C ILE A 377 11.40 -17.80 -11.06
N LYS A 378 10.70 -18.35 -12.06
CA LYS A 378 9.96 -17.53 -13.03
C LYS A 378 8.83 -16.79 -12.31
N TYR A 379 8.07 -17.47 -11.47
CA TYR A 379 6.96 -16.85 -10.73
C TYR A 379 7.44 -15.78 -9.72
N GLU A 380 8.58 -16.00 -9.07
CA GLU A 380 9.22 -14.98 -8.21
C GLU A 380 9.62 -13.73 -9.00
N ASN A 381 10.26 -13.92 -10.16
CA ASN A 381 10.63 -12.82 -11.04
C ASN A 381 9.39 -12.07 -11.54
N GLU A 382 8.34 -12.79 -11.96
CA GLU A 382 7.05 -12.20 -12.36
C GLU A 382 6.45 -11.37 -11.20
N PHE A 383 6.41 -11.92 -9.99
CA PHE A 383 5.91 -11.23 -8.80
C PHE A 383 6.67 -9.94 -8.52
N HIS A 384 8.01 -9.98 -8.49
CA HIS A 384 8.82 -8.80 -8.22
C HIS A 384 8.73 -7.76 -9.34
N LEU A 385 8.63 -8.18 -10.60
CA LEU A 385 8.42 -7.27 -11.73
C LEU A 385 7.06 -6.57 -11.65
N ILE A 386 5.98 -7.31 -11.35
CA ILE A 386 4.64 -6.75 -11.17
C ILE A 386 4.64 -5.77 -9.99
N HIS A 387 5.24 -6.15 -8.87
CA HIS A 387 5.30 -5.32 -7.67
C HIS A 387 6.15 -4.05 -7.87
N ALA A 388 7.28 -4.15 -8.58
CA ALA A 388 8.11 -3.00 -8.91
C ALA A 388 7.37 -2.03 -9.86
N ASN A 389 6.66 -2.57 -10.86
CA ASN A 389 5.87 -1.77 -11.80
C ASN A 389 4.67 -1.09 -11.13
N SER A 390 3.94 -1.80 -10.26
CA SER A 390 2.81 -1.24 -9.52
C SER A 390 3.29 -0.16 -8.53
N PHE A 391 4.42 -0.39 -7.86
CA PHE A 391 5.02 0.61 -6.98
C PHE A 391 5.42 1.88 -7.75
N ASN A 392 6.04 1.73 -8.93
CA ASN A 392 6.39 2.87 -9.78
C ASN A 392 5.15 3.61 -10.30
N SER A 393 4.10 2.88 -10.72
CA SER A 393 2.83 3.49 -11.15
C SER A 393 2.17 4.27 -10.01
N ASN A 394 2.06 3.67 -8.82
CA ASN A 394 1.49 4.32 -7.65
C ASN A 394 2.30 5.56 -7.26
N ARG A 395 3.62 5.53 -7.38
CA ARG A 395 4.49 6.68 -7.10
C ARG A 395 4.27 7.83 -8.09
N ASN A 396 4.07 7.49 -9.37
CA ASN A 396 3.71 8.49 -10.39
C ASN A 396 2.33 9.08 -10.12
N GLU A 397 1.34 8.26 -9.77
CA GLU A 397 0.00 8.74 -9.40
C GLU A 397 0.03 9.65 -8.18
N LEU A 398 0.80 9.30 -7.15
CA LEU A 398 0.97 10.13 -5.95
C LEU A 398 1.66 11.46 -6.26
N THR A 399 2.60 11.46 -7.21
CA THR A 399 3.25 12.68 -7.70
C THR A 399 2.24 13.56 -8.45
N ASN A 400 1.45 12.99 -9.35
CA ASN A 400 0.38 13.71 -10.07
C ASN A 400 -0.66 14.30 -9.11
N LEU A 401 -1.09 13.54 -8.10
CA LEU A 401 -2.03 14.02 -7.09
C LEU A 401 -1.44 15.17 -6.26
N ARG A 402 -0.14 15.14 -5.99
CA ARG A 402 0.56 16.23 -5.31
C ARG A 402 0.58 17.49 -6.17
N GLU A 403 0.92 17.38 -7.45
CA GLU A 403 0.89 18.50 -8.40
C GLU A 403 -0.51 19.12 -8.52
N VAL A 404 -1.55 18.29 -8.66
CA VAL A 404 -2.94 18.77 -8.70
C VAL A 404 -3.35 19.45 -7.39
N ASN A 405 -2.89 18.94 -6.25
CA ASN A 405 -3.15 19.58 -4.96
C ASN A 405 -2.46 20.95 -4.85
N ASP A 406 -1.19 21.04 -5.26
CA ASP A 406 -0.45 22.30 -5.30
C ASP A 406 -1.15 23.32 -6.22
N ASP A 407 -1.62 22.92 -7.40
CA ASP A 407 -2.41 23.75 -8.33
C ASP A 407 -3.74 24.21 -7.71
N LEU A 408 -4.45 23.31 -7.03
CA LEU A 408 -5.70 23.64 -6.32
C LEU A 408 -5.43 24.63 -5.18
N MET A 409 -4.32 24.47 -4.46
CA MET A 409 -3.92 25.39 -3.39
C MET A 409 -3.65 26.80 -3.94
N ILE A 410 -2.98 26.89 -5.10
CA ILE A 410 -2.77 28.14 -5.82
C ILE A 410 -4.13 28.76 -6.21
N LYS A 411 -5.04 27.99 -6.82
CA LYS A 411 -6.39 28.48 -7.18
C LYS A 411 -7.21 28.94 -5.97
N VAL A 412 -7.12 28.25 -4.83
CA VAL A 412 -7.77 28.66 -3.59
C VAL A 412 -7.22 30.01 -3.11
N ASN A 413 -5.90 30.20 -3.18
CA ASN A 413 -5.28 31.48 -2.81
C ASN A 413 -5.69 32.60 -3.76
N GLU A 414 -5.76 32.35 -5.08
CA GLU A 414 -6.28 33.32 -6.05
C GLU A 414 -7.75 33.68 -5.80
N LEU A 415 -8.59 32.69 -5.50
CA LEU A 415 -10.00 32.92 -5.18
C LEU A 415 -10.16 33.72 -3.89
N LYS A 416 -9.36 33.44 -2.86
CA LYS A 416 -9.32 34.24 -1.63
C LYS A 416 -8.97 35.69 -1.94
N GLN A 417 -7.94 35.92 -2.75
CA GLN A 417 -7.55 37.27 -3.16
C GLN A 417 -8.68 37.99 -3.94
N LYS A 418 -9.39 37.27 -4.81
CA LYS A 418 -10.57 37.81 -5.51
C LYS A 418 -11.71 38.16 -4.55
N ILE A 419 -11.96 37.32 -3.53
CA ILE A 419 -12.96 37.57 -2.49
C ILE A 419 -12.58 38.82 -1.68
N ASP A 420 -11.33 38.95 -1.26
CA ASP A 420 -10.84 40.11 -0.51
C ASP A 420 -10.98 41.41 -1.33
N THR A 421 -10.67 41.32 -2.63
CA THR A 421 -10.87 42.44 -3.56
C THR A 421 -12.36 42.79 -3.68
N LEU A 422 -13.22 41.79 -3.88
CA LEU A 422 -14.67 41.98 -3.98
C LEU A 422 -15.24 42.61 -2.70
N GLN A 423 -14.80 42.13 -1.53
CA GLN A 423 -15.23 42.64 -0.23
C GLN A 423 -14.84 44.11 -0.05
N THR A 424 -13.64 44.48 -0.51
CA THR A 424 -13.18 45.87 -0.50
C THR A 424 -14.06 46.74 -1.43
N THR A 425 -14.30 46.30 -2.67
CA THR A 425 -15.17 47.03 -3.60
C THR A 425 -16.61 47.15 -3.10
N HIS A 426 -17.14 46.10 -2.45
CA HIS A 426 -18.48 46.15 -1.85
C HIS A 426 -18.55 47.17 -0.72
N GLN A 427 -17.52 47.24 0.13
CA GLN A 427 -17.43 48.24 1.19
C GLN A 427 -17.37 49.66 0.61
N GLU A 428 -16.62 49.88 -0.46
CA GLU A 428 -16.56 51.16 -1.18
C GLU A 428 -17.92 51.55 -1.76
N ILE A 429 -18.61 50.63 -2.46
CA ILE A 429 -19.95 50.85 -3.01
C ILE A 429 -20.94 51.18 -1.89
N MET A 430 -20.86 50.48 -0.77
CA MET A 430 -21.76 50.72 0.36
C MET A 430 -21.52 52.10 0.98
N ASN A 431 -20.27 52.55 1.08
CA ASN A 431 -19.93 53.90 1.52
C ASN A 431 -20.45 54.95 0.53
N GLN A 432 -20.24 54.76 -0.78
CA GLN A 432 -20.79 55.66 -1.82
C GLN A 432 -22.32 55.70 -1.80
N SER A 433 -22.99 54.56 -1.60
CA SER A 433 -24.44 54.48 -1.49
C SER A 433 -24.96 55.27 -0.28
N LYS A 434 -24.26 55.20 0.85
CA LYS A 434 -24.57 56.00 2.04
C LYS A 434 -24.44 57.50 1.73
N GLU A 435 -23.35 57.91 1.09
CA GLU A 435 -23.11 59.29 0.70
C GLU A 435 -24.19 59.79 -0.27
N TYR A 436 -24.54 59.03 -1.30
CA TYR A 436 -25.62 59.38 -2.22
C TYR A 436 -26.98 59.47 -1.55
N LYS A 437 -27.27 58.60 -0.56
CA LYS A 437 -28.52 58.67 0.20
C LYS A 437 -28.58 59.94 1.05
N GLU A 438 -27.48 60.34 1.66
CA GLU A 438 -27.37 61.61 2.39
C GLU A 438 -27.58 62.80 1.44
N GLN A 439 -26.88 62.84 0.31
CA GLN A 439 -27.03 63.89 -0.71
C GLN A 439 -28.47 63.97 -1.24
N LEU A 440 -29.11 62.83 -1.52
CA LEU A 440 -30.50 62.77 -1.97
C LEU A 440 -31.45 63.33 -0.90
N SER A 441 -31.25 62.96 0.37
CA SER A 441 -32.05 63.47 1.49
C SER A 441 -31.90 64.98 1.63
N THR A 442 -30.69 65.53 1.50
CA THR A 442 -30.45 66.98 1.52
C THR A 442 -31.13 67.65 0.34
N ALA A 443 -31.01 67.10 -0.87
CA ALA A 443 -31.66 67.64 -2.06
C ALA A 443 -33.19 67.64 -1.95
N GLN A 444 -33.78 66.58 -1.38
CA GLN A 444 -35.22 66.51 -1.10
C GLN A 444 -35.66 67.62 -0.13
N GLN A 445 -34.94 67.82 0.99
CA GLN A 445 -35.23 68.90 1.93
C GLN A 445 -35.13 70.28 1.29
N VAL A 446 -34.13 70.52 0.44
CA VAL A 446 -33.97 71.78 -0.30
C VAL A 446 -35.14 71.97 -1.27
N ASN A 447 -35.56 70.92 -1.99
CA ASN A 447 -36.67 70.99 -2.93
C ASN A 447 -38.01 71.25 -2.22
N GLU A 448 -38.25 70.63 -1.06
CA GLU A 448 -39.41 70.90 -0.21
C GLU A 448 -39.44 72.37 0.23
N LYS A 449 -38.30 72.92 0.70
CA LYS A 449 -38.18 74.34 1.06
C LYS A 449 -38.46 75.26 -0.13
N LEU A 450 -37.84 75.02 -1.28
CA LEU A 450 -38.08 75.81 -2.50
C LEU A 450 -39.53 75.71 -2.97
N THR A 451 -40.17 74.56 -2.81
CA THR A 451 -41.58 74.38 -3.14
C THR A 451 -42.48 75.18 -2.20
N GLN A 452 -42.17 75.21 -0.89
CA GLN A 452 -42.86 76.06 0.08
C GLN A 452 -42.66 77.55 -0.23
N GLU A 453 -41.43 78.00 -0.47
CA GLU A 453 -41.14 79.38 -0.86
C GLU A 453 -41.87 79.78 -2.15
N LYS A 454 -41.92 78.88 -3.14
CA LYS A 454 -42.68 79.09 -4.37
C LYS A 454 -44.19 79.23 -4.09
N GLN A 455 -44.75 78.41 -3.20
CA GLN A 455 -46.15 78.53 -2.80
C GLN A 455 -46.43 79.84 -2.07
N GLU A 456 -45.58 80.23 -1.12
CA GLU A 456 -45.70 81.52 -0.41
C GLU A 456 -45.59 82.71 -1.36
N LEU A 457 -44.65 82.66 -2.31
CA LEU A 457 -44.46 83.72 -3.28
C LEU A 457 -45.64 83.80 -4.25
N ASN A 458 -46.20 82.65 -4.66
CA ASN A 458 -47.42 82.61 -5.46
C ASN A 458 -48.62 83.19 -4.70
N GLN A 459 -48.79 82.87 -3.41
CA GLN A 459 -49.83 83.46 -2.58
C GLN A 459 -49.68 84.98 -2.49
N LYS A 460 -48.47 85.47 -2.19
CA LYS A 460 -48.17 86.92 -2.19
C LYS A 460 -48.43 87.56 -3.55
N TYR A 461 -48.10 86.88 -4.65
CA TYR A 461 -48.37 87.37 -5.99
C TYR A 461 -49.87 87.45 -6.28
N GLU A 462 -50.64 86.43 -5.89
CA GLU A 462 -52.10 86.43 -6.03
C GLU A 462 -52.78 87.52 -5.18
N GLU A 463 -52.28 87.76 -3.97
CA GLU A 463 -52.70 88.89 -3.12
C GLU A 463 -52.37 90.24 -3.78
N LEU A 464 -51.14 90.43 -4.29
CA LEU A 464 -50.72 91.69 -4.91
C LEU A 464 -51.42 91.98 -6.25
N THR A 465 -51.68 90.96 -7.06
CA THR A 465 -52.31 91.14 -8.38
C THR A 465 -53.80 91.45 -8.30
N MET A 466 -54.40 91.49 -7.10
CA MET A 466 -55.83 91.72 -6.89
C MET A 466 -56.68 90.94 -7.92
N LYS A 467 -56.29 89.68 -8.16
CA LYS A 467 -56.83 88.84 -9.24
C LYS A 467 -58.36 88.72 -9.14
N GLU A 468 -58.87 88.72 -7.92
CA GLU A 468 -60.31 88.78 -7.62
C GLU A 468 -60.97 90.12 -8.06
N ASN A 469 -60.34 91.27 -7.84
CA ASN A 469 -60.84 92.55 -8.35
C ASN A 469 -60.78 92.63 -9.89
N LEU A 470 -59.73 92.09 -10.51
CA LEU A 470 -59.64 92.02 -11.96
C LEU A 470 -60.75 91.13 -12.55
N GLN A 471 -61.01 90.00 -11.91
CA GLN A 471 -62.06 89.05 -12.30
C GLN A 471 -63.47 89.65 -12.11
N ASN A 472 -63.69 90.39 -11.02
CA ASN A 472 -64.92 91.16 -10.79
C ASN A 472 -65.10 92.26 -11.85
N THR A 473 -64.03 92.95 -12.25
CA THR A 473 -64.06 94.01 -13.28
C THR A 473 -64.36 93.42 -14.67
N ILE A 474 -63.77 92.26 -15.01
CA ILE A 474 -64.06 91.55 -16.27
C ILE A 474 -65.53 91.11 -16.31
N LYS A 475 -66.08 90.63 -15.19
CA LYS A 475 -67.48 90.23 -15.10
C LYS A 475 -68.42 91.43 -15.28
N ALA A 476 -68.14 92.55 -14.63
CA ALA A 476 -68.89 93.79 -14.80
C ALA A 476 -68.84 94.30 -16.26
N ASN A 477 -67.67 94.26 -16.92
CA ASN A 477 -67.56 94.63 -18.34
C ASN A 477 -68.36 93.70 -19.27
N LYS A 478 -68.45 92.41 -18.94
CA LYS A 478 -69.24 91.45 -19.71
C LYS A 478 -70.74 91.75 -19.59
N GLU A 479 -71.20 92.11 -18.40
CA GLU A 479 -72.59 92.57 -18.16
C GLU A 479 -72.89 93.90 -18.89
N PHE A 480 -71.94 94.83 -18.92
CA PHE A 480 -72.08 96.07 -19.70
C PHE A 480 -72.15 95.81 -21.21
N TYR A 481 -71.34 94.90 -21.74
CA TYR A 481 -71.38 94.51 -23.14
C TYR A 481 -72.76 93.94 -23.53
N GLN A 482 -73.33 93.10 -22.67
CA GLN A 482 -74.64 92.50 -22.87
C GLN A 482 -75.75 93.56 -22.90
N ARG A 483 -75.72 94.50 -21.96
CA ARG A 483 -76.63 95.66 -21.94
C ARG A 483 -76.51 96.55 -23.16
N ASN A 484 -75.29 96.79 -23.63
CA ASN A 484 -75.06 97.56 -24.85
C ASN A 484 -75.64 96.86 -26.09
N ASN A 485 -75.56 95.53 -26.14
CA ASN A 485 -76.12 94.75 -27.25
C ASN A 485 -77.66 94.78 -27.25
N GLU A 486 -78.28 94.72 -26.07
CA GLU A 486 -79.74 94.90 -25.91
C GLU A 486 -80.19 96.31 -26.30
N LEU A 487 -79.43 97.34 -25.91
CA LEU A 487 -79.70 98.72 -26.33
C LEU A 487 -79.53 98.90 -27.85
N GLN A 488 -78.55 98.24 -28.45
CA GLN A 488 -78.36 98.24 -29.90
C GLN A 488 -79.56 97.61 -30.64
N GLN A 489 -80.08 96.49 -30.13
CA GLN A 489 -81.32 95.89 -30.65
C GLN A 489 -82.52 96.83 -30.53
N GLN A 490 -82.66 97.56 -29.42
CA GLN A 490 -83.73 98.56 -29.26
C GLN A 490 -83.58 99.72 -30.25
N VAL A 491 -82.36 100.17 -30.54
CA VAL A 491 -82.09 101.21 -31.54
C VAL A 491 -82.46 100.71 -32.95
N ASP A 492 -82.15 99.46 -33.27
CA ASP A 492 -82.47 98.88 -34.58
C ASP A 492 -83.99 98.66 -34.76
N GLU A 493 -84.72 98.22 -33.73
CA GLU A 493 -86.19 98.16 -33.75
C GLU A 493 -86.85 99.54 -33.95
N VAL A 494 -86.29 100.59 -33.33
CA VAL A 494 -86.78 101.96 -33.51
C VAL A 494 -86.49 102.46 -34.93
N ARG A 495 -85.32 102.13 -35.50
CA ARG A 495 -84.99 102.44 -36.90
C ARG A 495 -85.95 101.75 -37.87
N GLU A 496 -86.28 100.49 -37.62
CA GLU A 496 -87.22 99.74 -38.45
C GLU A 496 -88.64 100.35 -38.41
N LYS A 497 -89.09 100.78 -37.23
CA LYS A 497 -90.37 101.51 -37.06
C LYS A 497 -90.38 102.88 -37.75
N ILE A 498 -89.25 103.58 -37.80
CA ILE A 498 -89.12 104.86 -38.53
C ILE A 498 -89.22 104.63 -40.04
N GLU A 499 -88.60 103.57 -40.56
CA GLU A 499 -88.61 103.28 -42.00
C GLU A 499 -89.99 102.78 -42.46
N GLU A 500 -90.72 102.02 -41.62
CA GLU A 500 -92.13 101.67 -41.87
C GLU A 500 -93.06 102.90 -41.91
N MET A 501 -92.83 103.92 -41.06
CA MET A 501 -93.59 105.17 -41.10
C MET A 501 -93.30 106.01 -42.36
N LYS A 502 -92.05 106.00 -42.82
CA LYS A 502 -91.61 106.72 -44.03
C LYS A 502 -92.25 106.17 -45.30
N VAL A 503 -92.44 104.85 -45.37
CA VAL A 503 -93.13 104.18 -46.49
C VAL A 503 -94.64 104.48 -46.48
N LYS A 504 -95.27 104.62 -45.30
CA LYS A 504 -96.71 104.95 -45.18
C LYS A 504 -97.06 106.41 -45.50
N LEU A 505 -96.11 107.35 -45.47
CA LEU A 505 -96.35 108.76 -45.84
C LEU A 505 -96.31 109.05 -47.36
N SER A 506 -95.94 108.07 -48.20
CA SER A 506 -95.80 108.27 -49.66
C SER A 506 -97.04 107.94 -50.50
N LYS A 507 -98.14 107.51 -49.87
CA LYS A 507 -99.42 107.20 -50.54
C LYS A 507 -100.58 107.85 -49.78
N VAL A 508 -101.01 109.05 -50.22
CA VAL A 508 -102.36 109.70 -50.18
C VAL A 508 -102.24 111.25 -50.13
N SER A 509 -102.79 111.91 -51.17
CA SER A 509 -102.65 113.32 -51.66
C SER A 509 -103.48 114.40 -50.92
N PRO A 510 -103.44 115.71 -51.34
CA PRO A 510 -104.49 116.28 -52.24
C PRO A 510 -104.05 117.44 -53.20
N VAL A 511 -104.53 117.51 -54.47
CA VAL A 511 -105.57 118.40 -55.11
C VAL A 511 -105.20 119.93 -55.24
N PRO A 512 -105.91 120.77 -56.03
CA PRO A 512 -105.48 121.41 -57.29
C PRO A 512 -105.32 122.96 -57.21
N VAL A 513 -104.71 123.61 -58.22
CA VAL A 513 -104.93 125.04 -58.50
C VAL A 513 -104.93 125.26 -60.01
N GLU A 514 -106.11 125.46 -60.58
CA GLU A 514 -106.30 126.24 -61.79
C GLU A 514 -106.26 127.72 -61.41
N GLY A 515 -105.60 128.55 -62.22
CA GLY A 515 -106.13 129.89 -62.49
C GLY A 515 -107.35 129.72 -63.39
N GLN A 516 -108.48 130.37 -63.14
CA GLN A 516 -108.73 131.54 -62.29
C GLN A 516 -109.40 131.25 -60.95
#